data_AF-A0A5E4K318-F1
#
_entry.id   AF-A0A5E4K318-F1
#
_cell.length_a   1.000
_cell.length_b   1.000
_cell.length_c   1.000
_cell.angle_alpha   90.00
_cell.angle_beta   90.00
_cell.angle_gamma   90.00
#
_symmetry.space_group_name_H-M   'P 1'
#
loop_
_entity.id
_entity.type
_entity.pdbx_description
1 polymer ?
#
loop_
_entity_poly.entity_id
_entity_poly.type
_entity_poly.pdbx_seq_one_letter_code
_entity_poly.pdbx_strand_id
1 'polypeptide(L)'
;MRVGALANVVAGTIHGASPYGVYDRVVNDLEVPKTSFKATDIIMVCNPIKTPDGLHSLRRVVQISEVRKHWKDDPLNEKGFVDLMNYNIDKDQLEPSSDLINGDSEVVKDIASNVKGWAGNWDAIYDNILLRGKIKQELVSTAKKIGNPRILEAGFSTLSNHNFHQISDKIRQEIGLPMGDRVFPEWQKWLNQQIKEKII
;
A
#
# COMPACT_ATOMS: atom_id res chain seq x y z
N MET A 1 -8.71 -28.15 -0.57
CA MET A 1 -7.45 -27.40 -0.36
C MET A 1 -7.82 -25.95 -0.07
N ARG A 2 -7.42 -25.35 1.07
CA ARG A 2 -7.73 -23.94 1.35
C ARG A 2 -6.82 -23.07 0.48
N VAL A 3 -7.38 -22.39 -0.52
CA VAL A 3 -6.63 -21.41 -1.32
C VAL A 3 -6.27 -20.23 -0.40
N GLY A 4 -4.98 -19.87 -0.33
CA GLY A 4 -4.50 -18.72 0.45
C GLY A 4 -4.19 -18.96 1.94
N ALA A 5 -4.37 -20.17 2.48
CA ALA A 5 -4.12 -20.46 3.91
C ALA A 5 -2.69 -20.95 4.22
N LEU A 6 -1.78 -20.91 3.24
CA LEU A 6 -0.40 -21.37 3.38
C LEU A 6 0.54 -20.17 3.36
N ALA A 7 0.58 -19.38 4.45
CA ALA A 7 1.60 -18.38 4.88
C ALA A 7 2.45 -17.61 3.83
N ASN A 8 2.04 -17.56 2.57
CA ASN A 8 2.77 -17.04 1.43
C ASN A 8 1.98 -15.86 0.87
N VAL A 9 2.71 -14.88 0.35
CA VAL A 9 2.09 -13.77 -0.36
C VAL A 9 1.52 -14.28 -1.69
N VAL A 10 0.22 -14.07 -1.89
CA VAL A 10 -0.46 -14.37 -3.15
C VAL A 10 -1.04 -13.07 -3.68
N ALA A 11 -0.74 -12.77 -4.94
CA ALA A 11 -1.33 -11.65 -5.66
C ALA A 11 -1.89 -12.16 -7.00
N GLY A 12 -2.98 -11.53 -7.43
CA GLY A 12 -3.64 -11.88 -8.69
C GLY A 12 -4.51 -10.74 -9.18
N THR A 13 -4.94 -10.84 -10.44
CA THR A 13 -5.86 -9.89 -11.05
C THR A 13 -7.17 -10.59 -11.38
N ILE A 14 -8.29 -9.93 -11.12
CA ILE A 14 -9.60 -10.43 -11.48
C ILE A 14 -10.44 -9.29 -12.03
N HIS A 15 -11.32 -9.62 -12.97
CA HIS A 15 -12.19 -8.63 -13.59
C HIS A 15 -13.37 -8.29 -12.66
N GLY A 16 -13.19 -7.30 -11.78
CA GLY A 16 -14.22 -6.78 -10.87
C GLY A 16 -14.14 -5.27 -10.76
N ALA A 17 -15.28 -4.59 -10.85
CA ALA A 17 -15.38 -3.13 -10.79
C ALA A 17 -15.56 -2.59 -9.35
N SER A 18 -15.62 -3.48 -8.35
CA SER A 18 -15.76 -3.18 -6.92
C SER A 18 -15.28 -4.38 -6.08
N PRO A 19 -15.02 -4.21 -4.76
CA PRO A 19 -14.70 -5.32 -3.86
C PRO A 19 -15.75 -6.44 -3.87
N TYR A 20 -17.03 -6.07 -3.91
CA TYR A 20 -18.12 -7.05 -4.04
C TYR A 20 -18.09 -7.75 -5.40
N GLY A 21 -17.81 -7.02 -6.49
CA GLY A 21 -17.65 -7.63 -7.81
C GLY A 21 -16.49 -8.64 -7.85
N VAL A 22 -15.39 -8.36 -7.14
CA VAL A 22 -14.29 -9.32 -6.96
C VAL A 22 -14.78 -10.55 -6.19
N TYR A 23 -15.50 -10.37 -5.08
CA TYR A 23 -16.09 -11.47 -4.32
C TYR A 23 -17.03 -12.33 -5.17
N ASP A 24 -17.92 -11.71 -5.94
CA ASP A 24 -18.88 -12.39 -6.80
C ASP A 24 -18.16 -13.29 -7.83
N ARG A 25 -17.13 -12.76 -8.50
CA ARG A 25 -16.30 -13.54 -9.43
C ARG A 25 -15.53 -14.67 -8.76
N VAL A 26 -14.95 -14.45 -7.58
CA VAL A 26 -14.16 -15.49 -6.91
C VAL A 26 -15.06 -16.57 -6.32
N VAL A 27 -16.13 -16.18 -5.63
CA VAL A 27 -16.93 -17.09 -4.82
C VAL A 27 -18.06 -17.71 -5.61
N ASN A 28 -18.79 -16.91 -6.38
CA ASN A 28 -19.99 -17.39 -7.07
C ASN A 28 -19.64 -17.93 -8.46
N ASP A 29 -18.79 -17.25 -9.25
CA ASP A 29 -18.44 -17.73 -10.59
C ASP A 29 -17.37 -18.83 -10.58
N LEU A 30 -16.32 -18.68 -9.76
CA LEU A 30 -15.23 -19.67 -9.66
C LEU A 30 -15.46 -20.72 -8.56
N GLU A 31 -16.60 -20.67 -7.88
CA GLU A 31 -17.01 -21.61 -6.83
C GLU A 31 -16.00 -21.74 -5.67
N VAL A 32 -15.20 -20.70 -5.41
CA VAL A 32 -14.27 -20.69 -4.28
C VAL A 32 -15.07 -20.54 -2.98
N PRO A 33 -14.84 -21.38 -1.94
CA PRO A 33 -15.57 -21.25 -0.69
C PRO A 33 -15.44 -19.86 -0.07
N LYS A 34 -16.55 -19.29 0.42
CA LYS A 34 -16.58 -17.99 1.14
C LYS A 34 -15.51 -17.88 2.22
N THR A 35 -15.29 -18.97 2.96
CA THR A 35 -14.27 -19.06 4.02
C THR A 35 -12.84 -18.91 3.49
N SER A 36 -12.57 -19.31 2.25
CA SER A 36 -11.28 -19.12 1.59
C SER A 36 -11.12 -17.70 1.07
N PHE A 37 -12.19 -17.05 0.61
CA PHE A 37 -12.13 -15.63 0.20
C PHE A 37 -11.68 -14.70 1.33
N LYS A 38 -12.02 -15.02 2.58
CA LYS A 38 -11.53 -14.32 3.77
C LYS A 38 -10.00 -14.31 3.92
N ALA A 39 -9.27 -15.17 3.21
CA ALA A 39 -7.80 -15.09 3.17
C ALA A 39 -7.29 -13.89 2.35
N THR A 40 -8.15 -13.24 1.55
CA THR A 40 -7.83 -11.97 0.88
C THR A 40 -7.72 -10.87 1.93
N ASP A 41 -6.66 -10.08 1.90
CA ASP A 41 -6.48 -8.96 2.84
C ASP A 41 -6.87 -7.62 2.23
N ILE A 42 -6.44 -7.37 0.99
CA ILE A 42 -6.63 -6.09 0.29
C ILE A 42 -7.16 -6.35 -1.13
N ILE A 43 -8.09 -5.50 -1.57
CA ILE A 43 -8.56 -5.40 -2.95
C ILE A 43 -8.27 -3.99 -3.44
N MET A 44 -7.61 -3.88 -4.59
CA MET A 44 -7.41 -2.61 -5.29
C MET A 44 -8.23 -2.61 -6.57
N VAL A 45 -9.06 -1.59 -6.76
CA VAL A 45 -9.88 -1.42 -7.96
C VAL A 45 -9.23 -0.37 -8.86
N CYS A 46 -8.98 -0.74 -10.10
CA CYS A 46 -8.44 0.14 -11.13
C CYS A 46 -9.48 0.36 -12.22
N ASN A 47 -9.96 1.58 -12.40
CA ASN A 47 -10.96 1.92 -13.41
C ASN A 47 -10.51 3.09 -14.30
N PRO A 48 -10.95 3.14 -15.56
CA PRO A 48 -10.78 4.33 -16.41
C PRO A 48 -11.75 5.43 -15.95
N ILE A 49 -11.21 6.58 -15.59
CA ILE A 49 -11.98 7.81 -15.36
C ILE A 49 -12.07 8.55 -16.69
N LYS A 50 -13.29 8.82 -17.15
CA LYS A 50 -13.53 9.56 -18.39
C LYS A 50 -13.43 11.06 -18.13
N THR A 51 -12.84 11.78 -19.07
CA THR A 51 -12.91 13.25 -19.11
C THR A 51 -14.32 13.71 -19.48
N PRO A 52 -14.69 14.97 -19.17
CA PRO A 52 -16.02 15.50 -19.51
C PRO A 52 -16.38 15.45 -21.00
N ASP A 53 -15.36 15.46 -21.88
CA ASP A 53 -15.54 15.29 -23.33
C ASP A 53 -15.94 13.87 -23.76
N GLY A 54 -15.85 12.88 -22.86
CA GLY A 54 -16.15 11.48 -23.11
C GLY A 54 -15.18 10.75 -24.04
N LEU A 55 -14.21 11.45 -24.63
CA LEU A 55 -13.27 10.92 -25.63
C LEU A 55 -11.97 10.43 -25.00
N HIS A 56 -11.51 11.08 -23.93
CA HIS A 56 -10.30 10.68 -23.24
C HIS A 56 -10.64 9.90 -21.96
N SER A 57 -9.73 9.00 -21.58
CA SER A 57 -9.84 8.28 -20.32
C SER A 57 -8.47 8.11 -19.69
N LEU A 58 -8.46 8.19 -18.36
CA LEU A 58 -7.27 8.07 -17.54
C LEU A 58 -7.48 6.89 -16.59
N ARG A 59 -6.60 5.89 -16.64
CA ARG A 59 -6.64 4.79 -15.67
C ARG A 59 -6.20 5.31 -14.31
N ARG A 60 -7.00 5.02 -13.28
CA ARG A 60 -6.75 5.38 -11.89
C ARG A 60 -7.02 4.18 -10.99
N VAL A 61 -6.26 4.07 -9.92
CA VAL A 61 -6.72 3.30 -8.75
C VAL A 61 -7.83 4.13 -8.14
N VAL A 62 -9.03 3.57 -8.09
CA VAL A 62 -10.23 4.28 -7.63
C VAL A 62 -10.60 3.96 -6.18
N GLN A 63 -10.19 2.79 -5.71
CA GLN A 63 -10.56 2.27 -4.40
C GLN A 63 -9.52 1.27 -3.94
N ILE A 64 -9.13 1.36 -2.67
CA ILE A 64 -8.34 0.36 -1.96
C ILE A 64 -9.15 -0.04 -0.73
N SER A 65 -9.59 -1.29 -0.68
CA SER A 65 -10.41 -1.81 0.41
C SER A 65 -9.71 -2.96 1.10
N GLU A 66 -9.80 -3.02 2.43
CA GLU A 66 -9.49 -4.23 3.18
C GLU A 66 -10.70 -5.16 3.27
N VAL A 67 -10.42 -6.46 3.36
CA VAL A 67 -11.44 -7.50 3.57
C VAL A 67 -11.37 -7.95 5.03
N ARG A 68 -12.33 -7.51 5.83
CA ARG A 68 -12.51 -7.94 7.22
C ARG A 68 -12.92 -9.40 7.29
N LYS A 69 -12.65 -10.04 8.41
CA LYS A 69 -12.81 -11.50 8.54
C LYS A 69 -14.15 -11.91 9.21
N HIS A 70 -14.84 -10.96 9.85
CA HIS A 70 -16.04 -11.18 10.65
C HIS A 70 -17.35 -10.91 9.88
N TRP A 71 -17.63 -11.71 8.86
CA TRP A 71 -18.91 -11.78 8.12
C TRP A 71 -19.24 -13.24 7.78
N LYS A 72 -20.48 -13.60 7.46
CA LYS A 72 -20.88 -15.00 7.24
C LYS A 72 -21.31 -15.26 5.80
N ASP A 73 -22.25 -14.47 5.30
CA ASP A 73 -23.00 -14.76 4.09
C ASP A 73 -22.80 -13.71 3.00
N ASP A 74 -22.91 -12.43 3.34
CA ASP A 74 -22.79 -11.30 2.40
C ASP A 74 -21.82 -10.24 2.96
N PRO A 75 -20.59 -10.16 2.44
CA PRO A 75 -19.60 -9.22 2.93
C PRO A 75 -19.96 -7.75 2.68
N LEU A 76 -20.86 -7.42 1.74
CA LEU A 76 -21.29 -6.03 1.55
C LEU A 76 -22.26 -5.62 2.65
N ASN A 77 -23.28 -6.44 2.90
CA ASN A 77 -24.30 -6.17 3.92
C ASN A 77 -23.74 -6.26 5.36
N GLU A 78 -22.76 -7.14 5.57
CA GLU A 78 -22.14 -7.39 6.87
C GLU A 78 -20.87 -6.56 7.13
N LYS A 79 -20.58 -5.55 6.30
CA LYS A 79 -19.39 -4.68 6.43
C LYS A 79 -18.06 -5.46 6.43
N GLY A 80 -18.01 -6.51 5.63
CA GLY A 80 -16.81 -7.29 5.32
C GLY A 80 -15.80 -6.54 4.45
N PHE A 81 -16.19 -5.44 3.80
CA PHE A 81 -15.28 -4.54 3.09
C PHE A 81 -15.21 -3.19 3.77
N VAL A 82 -13.99 -2.68 3.94
CA VAL A 82 -13.75 -1.31 4.43
C VAL A 82 -12.76 -0.62 3.52
N ASP A 83 -13.13 0.56 3.05
CA ASP A 83 -12.27 1.35 2.19
C ASP A 83 -11.20 2.05 3.02
N LEU A 84 -9.94 1.78 2.68
CA LEU A 84 -8.78 2.46 3.25
C LEU A 84 -8.45 3.73 2.47
N MET A 85 -8.68 3.72 1.15
CA MET A 85 -8.48 4.89 0.31
C MET A 85 -9.49 4.93 -0.84
N ASN A 86 -9.94 6.14 -1.17
CA ASN A 86 -10.92 6.41 -2.23
C ASN A 86 -10.44 7.53 -3.14
N TYR A 87 -10.67 7.38 -4.43
CA TYR A 87 -10.27 8.39 -5.40
C TYR A 87 -11.28 9.54 -5.46
N ASN A 88 -10.76 10.74 -5.32
CA ASN A 88 -11.49 11.98 -5.46
C ASN A 88 -11.34 12.49 -6.90
N ILE A 89 -12.44 12.46 -7.65
CA ILE A 89 -12.49 12.85 -9.07
C ILE A 89 -12.15 14.34 -9.24
N ASP A 90 -12.62 15.20 -8.33
CA ASP A 90 -12.43 16.65 -8.43
C ASP A 90 -10.96 17.05 -8.22
N LYS A 91 -10.25 16.32 -7.35
CA LYS A 91 -8.83 16.59 -7.04
C LYS A 91 -7.85 15.78 -7.87
N ASP A 92 -8.32 14.79 -8.64
CA ASP A 92 -7.51 13.76 -9.30
C ASP A 92 -6.52 13.08 -8.33
N GLN A 93 -7.00 12.72 -7.13
CA GLN A 93 -6.15 12.19 -6.05
C GLN A 93 -6.80 11.03 -5.29
N LEU A 94 -5.98 10.07 -4.86
CA LEU A 94 -6.40 9.01 -3.96
C LEU A 94 -6.29 9.50 -2.51
N GLU A 95 -7.42 9.62 -1.83
CA GLU A 95 -7.51 10.16 -0.47
C GLU A 95 -7.69 9.03 0.55
N PRO A 96 -6.99 9.08 1.71
CA PRO A 96 -7.19 8.12 2.79
C PRO A 96 -8.56 8.30 3.44
N SER A 97 -9.19 7.19 3.84
CA SER A 97 -10.43 7.21 4.61
C SER A 97 -10.18 7.57 6.08
N SER A 98 -11.26 7.90 6.79
CA SER A 98 -11.22 8.07 8.25
C SER A 98 -10.77 6.78 8.96
N ASP A 99 -11.20 5.62 8.47
CA ASP A 99 -10.80 4.32 9.04
C ASP A 99 -9.28 4.13 8.93
N LEU A 100 -8.66 4.53 7.83
CA LEU A 100 -7.20 4.47 7.72
C LEU A 100 -6.52 5.49 8.62
N ILE A 101 -6.96 6.75 8.63
CA ILE A 101 -6.32 7.83 9.41
C ILE A 101 -6.39 7.57 10.92
N ASN A 102 -7.54 7.11 11.40
CA ASN A 102 -7.78 6.86 12.82
C ASN A 102 -7.16 5.53 13.29
N GLY A 103 -6.58 4.76 12.37
CA GLY A 103 -5.97 3.47 12.68
C GLY A 103 -7.01 2.40 13.00
N ASP A 104 -8.12 2.35 12.25
CA ASP A 104 -9.16 1.32 12.36
C ASP A 104 -8.94 0.13 11.41
N SER A 105 -7.95 0.20 10.52
CA SER A 105 -7.57 -0.91 9.65
C SER A 105 -7.15 -2.15 10.43
N GLU A 106 -7.88 -3.26 10.25
CA GLU A 106 -7.54 -4.56 10.84
C GLU A 106 -6.20 -5.07 10.28
N VAL A 107 -5.97 -4.91 8.97
CA VAL A 107 -4.75 -5.37 8.31
C VAL A 107 -3.50 -4.66 8.86
N VAL A 108 -3.57 -3.33 9.05
CA VAL A 108 -2.44 -2.59 9.60
C VAL A 108 -2.20 -2.95 11.07
N LYS A 109 -3.27 -3.12 11.87
CA LYS A 109 -3.16 -3.59 13.26
C LYS A 109 -2.52 -4.96 13.36
N ASP A 110 -2.92 -5.90 12.50
CA ASP A 110 -2.38 -7.26 12.47
C ASP A 110 -0.88 -7.24 12.16
N ILE A 111 -0.43 -6.45 11.18
CA ILE A 111 1.00 -6.26 10.90
C ILE A 111 1.71 -5.67 12.12
N ALA A 112 1.18 -4.60 12.71
CA ALA A 112 1.79 -3.92 13.84
C ALA A 112 1.88 -4.78 15.10
N SER A 113 0.90 -5.65 15.34
CA SER A 113 0.87 -6.57 16.48
C SER A 113 2.06 -7.53 16.51
N ASN A 114 2.62 -7.82 15.34
CA ASN A 114 3.76 -8.72 15.17
C ASN A 114 5.12 -8.00 15.19
N VAL A 115 5.14 -6.68 15.39
CA VAL A 115 6.37 -5.87 15.39
C VAL A 115 6.59 -5.19 16.73
N LYS A 116 7.69 -5.56 17.40
CA LYS A 116 8.09 -4.98 18.69
C LYS A 116 8.31 -3.47 18.53
N GLY A 117 7.60 -2.68 19.34
CA GLY A 117 7.64 -1.21 19.32
C GLY A 117 6.52 -0.55 18.50
N TRP A 118 5.77 -1.32 17.69
CA TRP A 118 4.61 -0.82 16.95
C TRP A 118 3.27 -1.23 17.57
N ALA A 119 3.23 -2.37 18.27
CA ALA A 119 2.03 -2.79 18.99
C ALA A 119 1.54 -1.68 19.95
N GLY A 120 0.35 -1.13 19.67
CA GLY A 120 -0.25 -0.04 20.45
C GLY A 120 0.28 1.37 20.17
N ASN A 121 1.18 1.55 19.19
CA ASN A 121 1.76 2.85 18.83
C ASN A 121 1.37 3.26 17.40
N TRP A 122 0.16 3.78 17.23
CA TRP A 122 -0.38 4.21 15.93
C TRP A 122 0.47 5.29 15.28
N ASP A 123 0.92 6.28 16.05
CA ASP A 123 1.72 7.39 15.53
C ASP A 123 3.01 6.90 14.86
N ALA A 124 3.71 5.94 15.48
CA ALA A 124 4.92 5.36 14.90
C ALA A 124 4.64 4.55 13.63
N ILE A 125 3.50 3.84 13.56
CA ILE A 125 3.09 3.08 12.37
C ILE A 125 2.77 4.04 11.23
N TYR A 126 1.94 5.05 11.51
CA TYR A 126 1.49 6.02 10.52
C TYR A 126 2.66 6.87 10.02
N ASP A 127 3.57 7.30 10.90
CA ASP A 127 4.82 7.93 10.52
C ASP A 127 5.64 7.07 9.56
N ASN A 128 5.75 5.76 9.82
CA ASN A 128 6.47 4.85 8.92
C ASN A 128 5.80 4.71 7.55
N ILE A 129 4.46 4.67 7.50
CA ILE A 129 3.69 4.65 6.25
C ILE A 129 3.98 5.91 5.43
N LEU A 130 3.87 7.10 6.06
CA LEU A 130 4.14 8.38 5.42
C LEU A 130 5.60 8.53 4.98
N LEU A 131 6.54 8.07 5.81
CA LEU A 131 7.97 8.05 5.50
C LEU A 131 8.25 7.28 4.21
N ARG A 132 7.68 6.08 4.05
CA ARG A 132 7.83 5.27 2.82
C ARG A 132 7.21 5.97 1.62
N GLY A 133 6.05 6.60 1.80
CA GLY A 133 5.43 7.45 0.77
C GLY A 133 6.35 8.59 0.33
N LYS A 134 6.94 9.29 1.29
CA LYS A 134 7.89 10.39 1.06
C LYS A 134 9.15 9.93 0.33
N ILE A 135 9.69 8.78 0.69
CA ILE A 135 10.83 8.14 0.00
C ILE A 135 10.49 7.87 -1.48
N LYS A 136 9.33 7.26 -1.76
CA LYS A 136 8.90 7.00 -3.14
C LYS A 136 8.68 8.28 -3.93
N GLN A 137 8.08 9.29 -3.31
CA GLN A 137 7.90 10.60 -3.93
C GLN A 137 9.25 11.25 -4.27
N GLU A 138 10.23 11.18 -3.37
CA GLU A 138 11.56 11.75 -3.59
C GLU A 138 12.30 11.04 -4.73
N LEU A 139 12.18 9.72 -4.87
CA LEU A 139 12.72 8.98 -6.01
C LEU A 139 12.12 9.45 -7.34
N VAL A 140 10.79 9.64 -7.41
CA VAL A 140 10.11 10.16 -8.60
C VAL A 140 10.55 11.58 -8.93
N SER A 141 10.58 12.46 -7.92
CA SER A 141 11.03 13.85 -8.08
C SER A 141 12.47 13.93 -8.58
N THR A 142 13.35 13.08 -8.01
CA THR A 142 14.75 12.98 -8.38
C THR A 142 14.92 12.50 -9.83
N ALA A 143 14.26 11.41 -10.19
CA ALA A 143 14.32 10.84 -11.54
C ALA A 143 13.91 11.88 -12.61
N LYS A 144 12.86 12.65 -12.34
CA LYS A 144 12.42 13.77 -13.20
C LYS A 144 13.47 14.88 -13.26
N LYS A 145 14.01 15.29 -12.11
CA LYS A 145 14.98 16.39 -12.01
C LYS A 145 16.27 16.12 -12.78
N ILE A 146 16.77 14.88 -12.75
CA ILE A 146 18.02 14.51 -13.44
C ILE A 146 17.79 13.87 -14.81
N GLY A 147 16.53 13.66 -15.21
CA GLY A 147 16.17 13.01 -16.48
C GLY A 147 16.58 11.54 -16.58
N ASN A 148 16.74 10.83 -15.45
CA ASN A 148 17.15 9.43 -15.44
C ASN A 148 16.05 8.52 -14.86
N PRO A 149 15.24 7.86 -15.72
CA PRO A 149 14.17 6.98 -15.26
C PRO A 149 14.69 5.67 -14.64
N ARG A 150 15.97 5.30 -14.82
CA ARG A 150 16.54 4.07 -14.26
C ARG A 150 16.47 3.99 -12.73
N ILE A 151 16.39 5.14 -12.06
CA ILE A 151 16.16 5.24 -10.61
C ILE A 151 14.85 4.56 -10.19
N LEU A 152 13.85 4.54 -11.07
CA LEU A 152 12.53 3.98 -10.80
C LEU A 152 12.46 2.48 -11.08
N GLU A 153 13.47 1.93 -11.77
CA GLU A 153 13.53 0.52 -12.11
C GLU A 153 13.78 -0.36 -10.89
N ALA A 154 13.44 -1.65 -11.02
CA ALA A 154 13.46 -2.62 -9.92
C ALA A 154 14.82 -2.73 -9.22
N GLY A 155 15.93 -2.63 -9.97
CA GLY A 155 17.28 -2.70 -9.42
C GLY A 155 17.56 -1.59 -8.40
N PHE A 156 17.36 -0.33 -8.81
CA PHE A 156 17.59 0.81 -7.92
C PHE A 156 16.53 0.91 -6.81
N SER A 157 15.26 0.60 -7.13
CA SER A 157 14.20 0.55 -6.12
C SER A 157 14.48 -0.46 -5.02
N THR A 158 15.02 -1.63 -5.35
CA THR A 158 15.44 -2.66 -4.36
C THR A 158 16.61 -2.17 -3.53
N LEU A 159 17.64 -1.60 -4.16
CA LEU A 159 18.81 -1.03 -3.46
C LEU A 159 18.40 0.08 -2.49
N SER A 160 17.52 0.97 -2.93
CA SER A 160 16.97 2.05 -2.12
C SER A 160 16.19 1.52 -0.90
N ASN A 161 15.37 0.49 -1.11
CA ASN A 161 14.63 -0.15 -0.01
C ASN A 161 15.57 -0.85 0.99
N HIS A 162 16.64 -1.50 0.51
CA HIS A 162 17.65 -2.10 1.38
C HIS A 162 18.33 -1.05 2.27
N ASN A 163 18.78 0.06 1.69
CA ASN A 163 19.39 1.15 2.44
C ASN A 163 18.41 1.79 3.42
N PHE A 164 17.15 1.98 3.04
CA PHE A 164 16.10 2.41 3.96
C PHE A 164 16.02 1.51 5.20
N HIS A 165 16.04 0.18 5.04
CA HIS A 165 16.00 -0.74 6.18
C HIS A 165 17.26 -0.69 7.04
N GLN A 166 18.45 -0.59 6.44
CA GLN A 166 19.71 -0.45 7.19
C GLN A 166 19.73 0.83 8.04
N ILE A 167 19.35 1.96 7.44
CA ILE A 167 19.28 3.27 8.12
C ILE A 167 18.21 3.22 9.23
N SER A 168 17.06 2.63 8.94
CA SER A 168 15.98 2.46 9.92
C SER A 168 16.45 1.63 11.13
N ASP A 169 17.20 0.54 10.90
CA ASP A 169 17.70 -0.28 12.00
C ASP A 169 18.72 0.48 12.86
N LYS A 170 19.65 1.21 12.23
CA LYS A 170 20.61 2.06 12.96
C LYS A 170 19.90 3.07 13.86
N ILE A 171 18.91 3.79 13.32
CA ILE A 171 18.15 4.79 14.10
C ILE A 171 17.32 4.14 15.19
N ARG A 172 16.71 2.99 14.92
CA ARG A 172 15.99 2.20 15.93
C ARG A 172 16.91 1.79 17.09
N GLN A 173 18.16 1.44 16.84
CA GLN A 173 19.13 1.13 17.89
C GLN A 173 19.53 2.36 18.71
N GLU A 174 19.58 3.55 18.10
CA GLU A 174 19.92 4.81 18.78
C GLU A 174 18.78 5.36 19.66
N ILE A 175 17.54 5.39 19.14
CA ILE A 175 16.40 6.08 19.78
C ILE A 175 15.17 5.20 20.02
N GLY A 176 15.28 3.88 19.78
CA GLY A 176 14.22 2.89 20.04
C GLY A 176 13.26 2.66 18.88
N LEU A 177 12.96 3.67 18.06
CA LEU A 177 12.04 3.59 16.91
C LEU A 177 12.63 4.28 15.66
N PRO A 178 12.37 3.75 14.45
CA PRO A 178 12.84 4.33 13.20
C PRO A 178 11.97 5.53 12.75
N MET A 179 12.02 6.63 13.50
CA MET A 179 11.20 7.82 13.25
C MET A 179 11.58 8.52 11.93
N GLY A 180 10.58 8.92 11.15
CA GLY A 180 10.75 9.44 9.80
C GLY A 180 11.50 10.76 9.70
N ASP A 181 11.42 11.61 10.72
CA ASP A 181 12.19 12.85 10.86
C ASP A 181 13.71 12.59 10.94
N ARG A 182 14.13 11.44 11.49
CA ARG A 182 15.52 10.99 11.56
C ARG A 182 15.91 10.14 10.36
N VAL A 183 15.04 9.24 9.91
CA VAL A 183 15.34 8.29 8.82
C VAL A 183 15.40 8.99 7.47
N PHE A 184 14.45 9.87 7.18
CA PHE A 184 14.36 10.49 5.85
C PHE A 184 15.61 11.32 5.48
N PRO A 185 16.13 12.22 6.34
CA PRO A 185 17.32 12.99 5.99
C PRO A 185 18.55 12.12 5.75
N GLU A 186 18.75 11.07 6.54
CA GLU A 186 19.88 10.13 6.37
C GLU A 186 19.74 9.34 5.05
N TRP A 187 18.54 8.86 4.73
CA TRP A 187 18.28 8.20 3.46
C TRP A 187 18.43 9.16 2.27
N GLN A 188 18.01 10.42 2.40
CA GLN A 188 18.15 11.42 1.34
C GLN A 188 19.62 11.79 1.09
N LYS A 189 20.45 11.87 2.14
CA LYS A 189 21.90 12.02 2.00
C LYS A 189 22.50 10.87 1.19
N TRP A 190 22.12 9.63 1.52
CA TRP A 190 22.54 8.45 0.77
C TRP A 190 22.13 8.53 -0.70
N LEU A 191 20.87 8.85 -1.00
CA LEU A 191 20.37 8.98 -2.37
C LEU A 191 21.19 10.00 -3.16
N ASN A 192 21.44 11.18 -2.57
CA ASN A 192 22.23 12.24 -3.20
C ASN A 192 23.68 11.81 -3.48
N GLN A 193 24.27 10.97 -2.63
CA GLN A 193 25.59 10.41 -2.87
C GLN A 193 25.59 9.44 -4.07
N GLN A 194 24.61 8.54 -4.15
CA GLN A 194 24.49 7.59 -5.26
C GLN A 194 24.36 8.29 -6.62
N ILE A 195 23.63 9.40 -6.67
CA ILE A 195 23.49 10.22 -7.88
C ILE A 195 24.83 10.86 -8.27
N LYS A 196 25.59 11.38 -7.30
CA LYS A 196 26.91 12.00 -7.56
C LYS A 196 27.93 10.99 -8.06
N GLU A 197 27.92 9.77 -7.52
CA GLU A 197 28.84 8.69 -7.90
C GLU A 197 28.52 8.10 -9.28
N LYS A 198 27.44 8.54 -9.95
CA LYS A 198 26.96 8.01 -11.24
C LYS A 198 26.84 6.48 -11.24
N ILE A 199 26.46 5.91 -10.09
CA ILE A 199 26.11 4.48 -9.99
C ILE A 199 24.73 4.21 -10.67
N ILE A 200 24.19 5.21 -11.38
CA ILE A 200 22.88 5.28 -12.01
C ILE A 200 23.03 5.64 -13.50
#